data_AF-A0A431IS98-F1
#
_entry.id   AF-A0A431IS98-F1
#
_cell.length_a   1.000
_cell.length_b   1.000
_cell.length_c   1.000
_cell.angle_alpha   90.00
_cell.angle_beta   90.00
_cell.angle_gamma   90.00
#
_symmetry.space_group_name_H-M   'P 1'
#
loop_
_entity.id
_entity.type
_entity.pdbx_description
1 polymer ?
#
loop_
_entity_poly.entity_id
_entity_poly.type
_entity_poly.pdbx_seq_one_letter_code
_entity_poly.pdbx_strand_id
1 'polypeptide(L)'
;VTIDSITINGDSKFESHIKLESPEMLYLFLDRGQTKSIDNSLPFFAEPGKIKIETSLKHFFADAKITGSSNHDLWMKFDSLNSKFRDQNLVIMEKRLKNELKPNPITTDSIEKAYKNLLTRKYRYTAHFAVTNANKEIAPYLALSEIADINTIYLDTIQKSMTPEVAKSKYGKMLNEYVKERKALEVQK
;
A
#
# COMPACT_ATOMS: atom_id res chain seq x y z
N VAL A 1 -5.00 13.89 -8.48
CA VAL A 1 -5.75 15.15 -8.44
C VAL A 1 -5.50 15.79 -7.09
N THR A 2 -5.20 17.08 -7.04
CA THR A 2 -5.03 17.83 -5.77
C THR A 2 -6.40 18.05 -5.15
N ILE A 3 -6.57 17.61 -3.91
CA ILE A 3 -7.83 17.77 -3.17
C ILE A 3 -7.89 19.16 -2.53
N ASP A 4 -6.78 19.60 -1.95
CA ASP A 4 -6.63 20.90 -1.30
C ASP A 4 -5.15 21.34 -1.34
N SER A 5 -4.88 22.63 -1.16
CA SER A 5 -3.54 23.19 -1.10
C SER A 5 -3.51 24.42 -0.20
N ILE A 6 -2.50 24.51 0.66
CA ILE A 6 -2.33 25.63 1.61
C ILE A 6 -0.94 26.23 1.41
N THR A 7 -0.86 27.55 1.31
CA THR A 7 0.42 28.28 1.33
C THR A 7 0.71 28.72 2.76
N ILE A 8 1.87 28.31 3.28
CA ILE A 8 2.27 28.62 4.66
C ILE A 8 3.34 29.71 4.64
N ASN A 9 3.05 30.84 5.29
CA ASN A 9 3.98 31.93 5.54
C ASN A 9 4.05 32.21 7.05
N GLY A 10 4.98 31.56 7.75
CA GLY A 10 5.21 31.76 9.17
C GLY A 10 4.56 30.69 10.07
N ASP A 11 3.24 30.70 10.25
CA ASP A 11 2.58 29.78 11.19
C ASP A 11 2.60 28.33 10.68
N SER A 12 3.21 27.44 11.46
CA SER A 12 3.36 26.03 11.13
C SER A 12 2.10 25.21 11.43
N LYS A 13 1.03 25.80 11.99
CA LYS A 13 -0.24 25.13 12.25
C LYS A 13 -1.21 25.39 11.11
N PHE A 14 -1.80 24.32 10.60
CA PHE A 14 -2.83 24.39 9.57
C PHE A 14 -3.91 23.34 9.81
N GLU A 15 -5.08 23.59 9.27
CA GLU A 15 -6.24 22.71 9.31
C GLU A 15 -6.88 22.69 7.92
N SER A 16 -7.33 21.51 7.48
CA SER A 16 -8.03 21.32 6.23
C SER A 16 -9.27 20.45 6.48
N HIS A 17 -10.34 20.74 5.73
CA HIS A 17 -11.61 20.04 5.84
C HIS A 17 -11.92 19.39 4.51
N ILE A 18 -11.74 18.06 4.47
CA ILE A 18 -11.95 17.27 3.26
C ILE A 18 -13.20 16.41 3.46
N LYS A 19 -14.11 16.42 2.47
CA LYS A 19 -15.24 15.49 2.45
C LYS A 19 -14.72 14.11 2.08
N LEU A 20 -14.85 13.15 3.00
CA LEU A 20 -14.42 11.78 2.82
C LEU A 20 -15.56 10.82 3.20
N GLU A 21 -16.03 10.03 2.23
CA GLU A 21 -17.17 9.10 2.44
C GLU A 21 -16.75 7.76 3.06
N SER A 22 -15.52 7.33 2.82
CA SER A 22 -14.91 6.14 3.41
C SER A 22 -13.41 6.34 3.57
N PRO A 23 -12.71 5.60 4.45
CA PRO A 23 -11.26 5.69 4.57
C PRO A 23 -10.51 5.53 3.24
N GLU A 24 -9.50 6.37 3.00
CA GLU A 24 -8.73 6.40 1.75
C GLU A 24 -7.24 6.70 1.97
N MET A 25 -6.38 6.10 1.16
CA MET A 25 -4.96 6.46 1.10
C MET A 25 -4.81 7.82 0.38
N LEU A 26 -4.38 8.83 1.13
CA LEU A 26 -4.06 10.16 0.65
C LEU A 26 -2.56 10.45 0.82
N TYR A 27 -2.11 11.52 0.18
CA TYR A 27 -0.72 11.97 0.24
C TYR A 27 -0.71 13.44 0.62
N LEU A 28 0.02 13.77 1.69
CA LEU A 28 0.38 15.15 1.98
C LEU A 28 1.70 15.46 1.25
N PHE A 29 1.69 16.49 0.42
CA PHE A 29 2.87 16.90 -0.35
C PHE A 29 3.40 18.23 0.17
N LEU A 30 4.70 18.28 0.47
CA LEU A 30 5.40 19.48 0.88
C LEU A 30 6.23 20.03 -0.28
N ASP A 31 5.86 21.21 -0.77
CA ASP A 31 6.67 21.99 -1.69
C ASP A 31 7.49 23.02 -0.91
N ARG A 32 8.83 22.91 -0.97
CA ARG A 32 9.78 23.83 -0.32
C ARG A 32 10.31 24.91 -1.27
N GLY A 33 9.83 24.97 -2.51
CA GLY A 33 10.19 25.95 -3.53
C GLY A 33 11.60 25.83 -4.14
N GLN A 34 12.58 25.30 -3.40
CA GLN A 34 13.98 25.28 -3.84
C GLN A 34 14.59 23.88 -3.99
N THR A 35 14.02 22.83 -3.39
CA THR A 35 14.56 21.46 -3.48
C THR A 35 13.48 20.42 -3.74
N LYS A 36 13.70 19.57 -4.76
CA LYS A 36 12.98 18.30 -4.91
C LYS A 36 13.61 17.29 -3.96
N SER A 37 13.22 17.34 -2.69
CA SER A 37 13.63 16.32 -1.74
C SER A 37 12.82 15.05 -1.95
N ILE A 38 13.46 13.89 -1.73
CA ILE A 38 12.80 12.59 -1.77
C ILE A 38 11.78 12.41 -0.63
N ASP A 39 11.86 13.23 0.42
CA ASP A 39 10.99 13.19 1.59
C ASP A 39 9.75 14.08 1.46
N ASN A 40 9.41 14.60 0.27
CA ASN A 40 8.33 15.58 0.09
C ASN A 40 6.91 14.98 0.11
N SER A 41 6.76 13.65 0.11
CA SER A 41 5.44 13.01 0.01
C SER A 41 5.20 12.07 1.19
N LEU A 42 4.21 12.39 2.01
CA LEU A 42 3.79 11.61 3.17
C LEU A 42 2.46 10.90 2.87
N PRO A 43 2.48 9.58 2.59
CA PRO A 43 1.26 8.77 2.50
C PRO A 43 0.63 8.60 3.88
N PHE A 44 -0.69 8.70 3.94
CA PHE A 44 -1.45 8.37 5.14
C PHE A 44 -2.83 7.83 4.77
N PHE A 45 -3.36 6.98 5.64
CA PHE A 45 -4.73 6.50 5.47
C PHE A 45 -5.65 7.51 6.15
N ALA A 46 -6.35 8.32 5.36
CA ALA A 46 -7.36 9.24 5.85
C ALA A 46 -8.60 8.46 6.31
N GLU A 47 -9.25 8.94 7.37
CA GLU A 47 -10.48 8.39 7.95
C GLU A 47 -11.49 9.51 8.15
N PRO A 48 -12.81 9.24 7.99
CA PRO A 48 -13.84 10.17 8.38
C PRO A 48 -13.71 10.52 9.87
N GLY A 49 -13.55 11.80 10.18
CA GLY A 49 -13.32 12.29 11.54
C GLY A 49 -12.10 13.20 11.61
N LYS A 50 -11.50 13.29 12.79
CA LYS A 50 -10.35 14.16 13.04
C LYS A 50 -9.06 13.36 13.01
N ILE A 51 -8.20 13.66 12.04
CA ILE A 51 -6.83 13.18 11.96
C ILE A 51 -5.88 14.28 12.40
N LYS A 52 -4.83 13.89 13.13
CA LYS A 52 -3.74 14.78 13.50
C LYS A 52 -2.44 14.26 12.90
N ILE A 53 -1.77 15.12 12.14
CA ILE A 53 -0.45 14.87 11.56
C ILE A 53 0.54 15.86 12.17
N GLU A 54 1.60 15.35 12.78
CA GLU A 54 2.71 16.14 13.32
C GLU A 54 3.98 15.75 12.60
N THR A 55 4.73 16.71 12.06
CA THR A 55 6.00 16.46 11.37
C THR A 55 6.90 17.71 11.41
N SER A 56 8.12 17.63 10.88
CA SER A 56 9.07 18.74 10.81
C SER A 56 9.37 19.14 9.36
N LEU A 57 9.72 20.41 9.13
CA LEU A 57 10.15 20.87 7.79
C LEU A 57 11.44 20.19 7.34
N LYS A 58 12.31 19.80 8.28
CA LYS A 58 13.63 19.21 7.99
C LYS A 58 13.56 17.73 7.60
N HIS A 59 12.70 16.95 8.26
CA HIS A 59 12.49 15.54 7.94
C HIS A 59 10.98 15.25 7.83
N PHE A 60 10.37 15.73 6.75
CA PHE A 60 8.91 15.76 6.59
C PHE A 60 8.28 14.37 6.60
N PHE A 61 8.95 13.40 5.99
CA PHE A 61 8.50 12.01 6.02
C PHE A 61 8.87 11.30 7.32
N ALA A 62 10.14 11.43 7.75
CA ALA A 62 10.69 10.59 8.81
C ALA A 62 10.21 10.99 10.21
N ASP A 63 9.95 12.28 10.45
CA ASP A 63 9.46 12.77 11.74
C ASP A 63 7.92 12.68 11.85
N ALA A 64 7.24 12.22 10.80
CA ALA A 64 5.78 12.22 10.73
C ALA A 64 5.15 11.26 11.75
N LYS A 65 4.18 11.79 12.50
CA LYS A 65 3.31 11.04 13.40
C LYS A 65 1.87 11.32 13.03
N ILE A 66 1.14 10.27 12.67
CA ILE A 66 -0.25 10.34 12.26
C ILE A 66 -1.08 9.62 13.31
N THR A 67 -2.14 10.28 13.79
CA THR A 67 -3.07 9.74 14.80
C THR A 67 -4.50 10.02 14.40
N GLY A 68 -5.44 9.22 14.92
CA GLY A 68 -6.86 9.31 14.56
C GLY A 68 -7.24 8.51 13.31
N SER A 69 -6.41 7.53 12.90
CA SER A 69 -6.72 6.64 11.78
C SER A 69 -6.39 5.18 12.11
N SER A 70 -7.43 4.37 12.32
CA SER A 70 -7.28 2.93 12.59
C SER A 70 -6.71 2.15 11.40
N ASN A 71 -7.09 2.54 10.18
CA ASN A 71 -6.57 1.98 8.95
C ASN A 71 -5.10 2.34 8.76
N HIS A 72 -4.67 3.55 9.14
CA HIS A 72 -3.26 3.93 9.08
C HIS A 72 -2.41 3.12 10.07
N ASP A 73 -2.89 2.88 11.29
CA ASP A 73 -2.19 2.04 12.27
C ASP A 73 -2.02 0.60 11.76
N LEU A 74 -3.04 0.04 11.13
CA LEU A 74 -2.96 -1.28 10.49
C LEU A 74 -1.98 -1.26 9.31
N TRP A 75 -1.97 -0.17 8.53
CA TRP A 75 -1.07 -0.01 7.39
C TRP A 75 0.40 0.06 7.82
N MET A 76 0.71 0.80 8.89
CA MET A 76 2.07 0.83 9.46
C MET A 76 2.51 -0.56 9.98
N LYS A 77 1.60 -1.30 10.64
CA LYS A 77 1.89 -2.67 11.10
C LYS A 77 2.18 -3.61 9.92
N PHE A 78 1.36 -3.53 8.87
CA PHE A 78 1.56 -4.29 7.64
C PHE A 78 2.91 -3.91 7.00
N ASP A 79 3.17 -2.61 6.80
CA ASP A 79 4.36 -2.14 6.11
C ASP A 79 5.66 -2.50 6.85
N SER A 80 5.65 -2.44 8.19
CA SER A 80 6.80 -2.86 9.00
C SER A 80 7.19 -4.31 8.73
N LEU A 81 6.21 -5.22 8.57
CA LEU A 81 6.48 -6.61 8.21
C LEU A 81 6.78 -6.76 6.71
N ASN A 82 6.10 -6.00 5.86
CA ASN A 82 6.29 -6.01 4.41
C ASN A 82 7.70 -5.54 4.01
N SER A 83 8.30 -4.65 4.79
CA SER A 83 9.68 -4.17 4.62
C SER A 83 10.70 -5.31 4.55
N LYS A 84 10.51 -6.37 5.34
CA LYS A 84 11.41 -7.54 5.35
C LYS A 84 11.38 -8.28 4.02
N PHE A 85 10.23 -8.32 3.33
CA PHE A 85 10.14 -8.89 1.99
C PHE A 85 10.84 -7.98 0.96
N ARG A 86 10.76 -6.65 1.12
CA ARG A 86 11.50 -5.70 0.27
C ARG A 86 13.01 -5.89 0.42
N ASP A 87 13.51 -5.99 1.64
CA ASP A 87 14.95 -6.21 1.90
C ASP A 87 15.44 -7.52 1.30
N GLN A 88 14.68 -8.61 1.47
CA GLN A 88 14.99 -9.89 0.86
C GLN A 88 14.96 -9.83 -0.67
N ASN A 89 14.01 -9.07 -1.24
CA ASN A 89 13.94 -8.89 -2.68
C ASN A 89 15.16 -8.12 -3.22
N LEU A 90 15.63 -7.08 -2.51
CA LEU A 90 16.85 -6.35 -2.88
C LEU A 90 18.08 -7.27 -2.91
N VAL A 91 18.23 -8.17 -1.94
CA VAL A 91 19.31 -9.16 -1.93
C VAL A 91 19.21 -10.12 -3.13
N ILE A 92 18.00 -10.54 -3.51
CA ILE A 92 17.79 -11.39 -4.69
C ILE A 92 18.10 -10.62 -5.98
N MET A 93 17.68 -9.34 -6.07
CA MET A 93 17.97 -8.48 -7.22
C MET A 93 19.47 -8.25 -7.39
N GLU A 94 20.21 -8.01 -6.31
CA GLU A 94 21.67 -7.90 -6.35
C GLU A 94 22.32 -9.16 -6.93
N LYS A 95 21.86 -10.35 -6.51
CA LYS A 95 22.34 -11.63 -7.06
C LYS A 95 22.00 -11.78 -8.54
N ARG A 96 20.79 -11.37 -8.94
CA ARG A 96 20.36 -11.39 -10.36
C ARG A 96 21.27 -10.52 -11.21
N LEU A 97 21.52 -9.28 -10.81
CA LEU A 97 22.41 -8.35 -11.53
C LEU A 97 23.84 -8.91 -11.65
N LYS A 98 24.38 -9.52 -10.59
CA LYS A 98 25.71 -10.16 -10.65
C LYS A 98 25.74 -11.35 -11.62
N ASN A 99 24.67 -12.14 -11.67
CA ASN A 99 24.55 -13.27 -12.60
C ASN A 99 24.37 -12.81 -14.05
N GLU A 100 23.72 -11.67 -14.31
CA GLU A 100 23.62 -11.11 -15.67
C GLU A 100 24.99 -10.73 -16.25
N LEU A 101 25.94 -10.28 -15.41
CA LEU A 101 27.31 -9.97 -15.83
C LEU A 101 28.12 -11.22 -16.19
N LYS A 102 27.82 -12.37 -15.57
CA LYS A 102 28.48 -13.66 -15.82
C LYS A 102 27.45 -14.80 -15.73
N PRO A 103 26.68 -15.03 -16.81
CA PRO A 103 25.54 -15.93 -16.78
C PRO A 103 25.93 -17.37 -16.42
N ASN A 104 25.29 -17.90 -15.38
CA ASN A 104 25.38 -19.31 -15.01
C ASN A 104 23.95 -19.89 -14.86
N PRO A 105 23.56 -20.88 -15.68
CA PRO A 105 22.20 -21.43 -15.67
C PRO A 105 21.73 -21.97 -14.30
N ILE A 106 22.60 -22.68 -13.57
CA ILE A 106 22.27 -23.22 -12.24
C ILE A 106 22.01 -22.07 -11.24
N THR A 107 22.78 -20.99 -11.36
CA THR A 107 22.63 -19.80 -10.52
C THR A 107 21.34 -19.05 -10.87
N THR A 108 21.01 -18.95 -12.17
CA THR A 108 19.72 -18.40 -12.64
C THR A 108 18.53 -19.15 -12.03
N ASP A 109 18.51 -20.48 -12.13
CA ASP A 109 17.40 -21.29 -11.60
C ASP A 109 17.23 -21.12 -10.08
N SER A 110 18.35 -21.04 -9.36
CA SER A 110 18.35 -20.82 -7.91
C SER A 110 17.79 -19.44 -7.53
N ILE A 111 18.16 -18.39 -8.27
CA ILE A 111 17.65 -17.02 -8.09
C ILE A 111 16.15 -16.98 -8.37
N GLU A 112 15.69 -17.57 -9.46
CA GLU A 112 14.26 -17.62 -9.80
C GLU A 112 13.44 -18.39 -8.76
N LYS A 113 13.97 -19.51 -8.25
CA LYS A 113 13.32 -20.27 -7.18
C LYS A 113 13.23 -19.45 -5.89
N ALA A 114 14.31 -18.75 -5.51
CA ALA A 114 14.30 -17.87 -4.34
C ALA A 114 13.29 -16.74 -4.48
N TYR A 115 13.24 -16.10 -5.65
CA TYR A 115 12.27 -15.04 -5.95
C TYR A 115 10.82 -15.53 -5.88
N LYS A 116 10.50 -16.66 -6.53
CA LYS A 116 9.14 -17.25 -6.50
C LYS A 116 8.70 -17.62 -5.08
N ASN A 117 9.61 -18.16 -4.26
CA ASN A 117 9.34 -18.48 -2.87
C ASN A 117 9.06 -17.21 -2.04
N LEU A 118 9.87 -16.16 -2.24
CA LEU A 118 9.68 -14.87 -1.59
C LEU A 118 8.32 -14.26 -1.95
N LEU A 119 8.01 -14.21 -3.24
CA LEU A 119 6.75 -13.68 -3.76
C LEU A 119 5.55 -14.43 -3.19
N THR A 120 5.60 -15.77 -3.19
CA THR A 120 4.53 -16.61 -2.61
C THR A 120 4.29 -16.30 -1.14
N ARG A 121 5.37 -16.13 -0.35
CA ARG A 121 5.25 -15.79 1.08
C ARG A 121 4.69 -14.39 1.29
N LYS A 122 5.15 -13.39 0.53
CA LYS A 122 4.62 -12.02 0.56
C LYS A 122 3.12 -12.01 0.24
N TYR A 123 2.73 -12.73 -0.81
CA TYR A 123 1.34 -12.78 -1.27
C TYR A 123 0.42 -13.45 -0.26
N ARG A 124 0.84 -14.59 0.31
CA ARG A 124 0.08 -15.27 1.37
C ARG A 124 -0.05 -14.42 2.63
N TYR A 125 1.02 -13.75 3.04
CA TYR A 125 1.00 -12.83 4.18
C TYR A 125 -0.02 -11.70 3.96
N THR A 126 0.03 -11.06 2.79
CA THR A 126 -0.89 -9.98 2.43
C THR A 126 -2.33 -10.45 2.38
N ALA A 127 -2.60 -11.59 1.73
CA ALA A 127 -3.94 -12.15 1.65
C ALA A 127 -4.49 -12.49 3.04
N HIS A 128 -3.67 -13.09 3.91
CA HIS A 128 -4.06 -13.37 5.29
C HIS A 128 -4.35 -12.09 6.08
N PHE A 129 -3.49 -11.08 5.97
CA PHE A 129 -3.69 -9.79 6.63
C PHE A 129 -4.97 -9.09 6.18
N ALA A 130 -5.29 -9.13 4.87
CA ALA A 130 -6.52 -8.59 4.33
C ALA A 130 -7.75 -9.34 4.86
N VAL A 131 -7.73 -10.68 4.89
CA VAL A 131 -8.85 -11.48 5.43
C VAL A 131 -9.07 -11.22 6.92
N THR A 132 -8.01 -11.13 7.73
CA THR A 132 -8.14 -10.89 9.17
C THR A 132 -8.63 -9.49 9.52
N ASN A 133 -8.48 -8.52 8.61
CA ASN A 133 -8.95 -7.15 8.76
C ASN A 133 -10.05 -6.79 7.76
N ALA A 134 -10.83 -7.78 7.31
CA ALA A 134 -11.83 -7.59 6.25
C ALA A 134 -13.00 -6.65 6.64
N ASN A 135 -13.10 -6.29 7.92
CA ASN A 135 -13.98 -5.25 8.44
C ASN A 135 -13.40 -3.82 8.36
N LYS A 136 -12.26 -3.64 7.67
CA LYS A 136 -11.59 -2.36 7.46
C LYS A 136 -11.20 -2.17 6.00
N GLU A 137 -11.26 -0.94 5.52
CA GLU A 137 -10.98 -0.55 4.12
C GLU A 137 -9.53 -0.79 3.69
N ILE A 138 -8.61 -0.93 4.65
CA ILE A 138 -7.25 -1.38 4.37
C ILE A 138 -7.22 -2.76 3.70
N ALA A 139 -8.16 -3.66 4.01
CA ALA A 139 -8.18 -5.00 3.43
C ALA A 139 -8.35 -4.98 1.90
N PRO A 140 -9.41 -4.38 1.33
CA PRO A 140 -9.51 -4.27 -0.12
C PRO A 140 -8.44 -3.36 -0.73
N TYR A 141 -7.95 -2.34 -0.01
CA TYR A 141 -6.82 -1.54 -0.48
C TYR A 141 -5.56 -2.41 -0.72
N LEU A 142 -5.15 -3.20 0.28
CA LEU A 142 -3.97 -4.07 0.16
C LEU A 142 -4.17 -5.16 -0.90
N ALA A 143 -5.38 -5.70 -1.04
CA ALA A 143 -5.68 -6.65 -2.10
C ALA A 143 -5.40 -6.08 -3.50
N LEU A 144 -5.82 -4.84 -3.73
CA LEU A 144 -5.62 -4.13 -4.99
C LEU A 144 -4.19 -3.61 -5.18
N SER A 145 -3.53 -3.15 -4.12
CA SER A 145 -2.23 -2.48 -4.24
C SER A 145 -1.03 -3.42 -4.16
N GLU A 146 -1.14 -4.54 -3.44
CA GLU A 146 0.00 -5.43 -3.15
C GLU A 146 -0.08 -6.80 -3.83
N ILE A 147 -1.30 -7.28 -4.13
CA ILE A 147 -1.53 -8.65 -4.62
C ILE A 147 -2.55 -8.73 -5.75
N ALA A 148 -2.72 -7.69 -6.57
CA ALA A 148 -3.67 -7.69 -7.69
C ALA A 148 -3.48 -8.87 -8.68
N ASP A 149 -2.23 -9.33 -8.83
CA ASP A 149 -1.87 -10.43 -9.75
C ASP A 149 -1.93 -11.83 -9.11
N ILE A 150 -2.31 -11.94 -7.82
CA ILE A 150 -2.44 -13.24 -7.15
C ILE A 150 -3.51 -14.09 -7.84
N ASN A 151 -3.48 -15.41 -7.61
CA ASN A 151 -4.55 -16.30 -8.05
C ASN A 151 -5.92 -15.77 -7.56
N THR A 152 -6.87 -15.68 -8.48
CA THR A 152 -8.18 -15.05 -8.29
C THR A 152 -8.99 -15.66 -7.15
N ILE A 153 -8.73 -16.91 -6.76
CA ILE A 153 -9.34 -17.55 -5.57
C ILE A 153 -9.04 -16.77 -4.28
N TYR A 154 -7.83 -16.21 -4.14
CA TYR A 154 -7.48 -15.42 -2.96
C TYR A 154 -8.20 -14.07 -2.95
N LEU A 155 -8.30 -13.40 -4.10
CA LEU A 155 -9.05 -12.15 -4.22
C LEU A 155 -10.54 -12.36 -3.93
N ASP A 156 -11.12 -13.46 -4.43
CA ASP A 156 -12.49 -13.87 -4.14
C ASP A 156 -12.71 -14.15 -2.63
N THR A 157 -11.72 -14.77 -1.98
CA THR A 157 -11.78 -15.02 -0.53
C THR A 157 -11.78 -13.71 0.26
N ILE A 158 -10.89 -12.77 -0.08
CA ILE A 158 -10.86 -11.44 0.55
C ILE A 158 -12.19 -10.72 0.29
N GLN A 159 -12.66 -10.73 -0.95
CA GLN A 159 -13.92 -10.11 -1.36
C GLN A 159 -15.10 -10.59 -0.50
N LYS A 160 -15.25 -11.91 -0.36
CA LYS A 160 -16.33 -12.55 0.41
C LYS A 160 -16.21 -12.34 1.92
N SER A 161 -15.01 -12.06 2.42
CA SER A 161 -14.77 -11.82 3.84
C SER A 161 -15.12 -10.39 4.26
N MET A 162 -15.27 -9.46 3.31
CA MET A 162 -15.56 -8.05 3.61
C MET A 162 -16.92 -7.88 4.27
N THR A 163 -17.02 -6.98 5.24
CA THR A 163 -18.32 -6.57 5.79
C THR A 163 -19.12 -5.80 4.73
N PRO A 164 -20.46 -5.72 4.85
CA PRO A 164 -21.29 -4.96 3.92
C PRO A 164 -20.91 -3.47 3.83
N GLU A 165 -20.41 -2.89 4.92
CA GLU A 165 -19.92 -1.51 4.98
C GLU A 165 -18.65 -1.35 4.13
N VAL A 166 -17.64 -2.19 4.37
CA VAL A 166 -16.39 -2.17 3.60
C VAL A 166 -16.64 -2.49 2.14
N ALA A 167 -17.52 -3.43 1.81
CA ALA A 167 -17.86 -3.76 0.43
C ALA A 167 -18.49 -2.59 -0.35
N LYS A 168 -19.13 -1.64 0.35
CA LYS A 168 -19.71 -0.41 -0.23
C LYS A 168 -18.76 0.78 -0.22
N SER A 169 -17.64 0.70 0.50
CA SER A 169 -16.56 1.69 0.49
C SER A 169 -15.92 1.80 -0.89
N LYS A 170 -15.09 2.84 -1.09
CA LYS A 170 -14.34 3.05 -2.33
C LYS A 170 -13.54 1.82 -2.75
N TYR A 171 -12.66 1.32 -1.88
CA TYR A 171 -11.79 0.19 -2.22
C TYR A 171 -12.57 -1.13 -2.30
N GLY A 172 -13.62 -1.31 -1.49
CA GLY A 172 -14.46 -2.50 -1.59
C GLY A 172 -15.18 -2.62 -2.93
N LYS A 173 -15.73 -1.50 -3.44
CA LYS A 173 -16.31 -1.44 -4.79
C LYS A 173 -15.28 -1.77 -5.87
N MET A 174 -14.10 -1.15 -5.79
CA MET A 174 -13.00 -1.41 -6.73
C MET A 174 -12.59 -2.89 -6.72
N LEU A 175 -12.49 -3.53 -5.54
CA LEU A 175 -12.15 -4.95 -5.45
C LEU A 175 -13.25 -5.83 -6.04
N ASN A 176 -14.53 -5.51 -5.78
CA ASN A 176 -15.66 -6.25 -6.34
C ASN A 176 -15.66 -6.22 -7.88
N GLU A 177 -15.42 -5.04 -8.47
CA GLU A 177 -15.31 -4.85 -9.91
C GLU A 177 -14.10 -5.61 -10.47
N TYR A 178 -12.93 -5.44 -9.86
CA TYR A 178 -11.71 -6.10 -10.28
C TYR A 178 -11.80 -7.63 -10.26
N VAL A 179 -12.38 -8.22 -9.22
CA VAL A 179 -12.58 -9.69 -9.14
C VAL A 179 -13.56 -10.17 -10.21
N LYS A 180 -14.61 -9.40 -10.51
CA LYS A 180 -15.56 -9.74 -11.59
C LYS A 180 -14.87 -9.74 -12.96
N GLU A 181 -14.07 -8.71 -13.25
CA GLU A 181 -13.29 -8.62 -14.49
C GLU A 181 -12.28 -9.76 -14.63
N ARG A 182 -11.52 -10.05 -13.57
CA ARG A 182 -10.56 -11.16 -13.52
C ARG A 182 -11.21 -12.50 -13.87
N LYS A 183 -12.35 -12.81 -13.25
CA LYS A 183 -13.10 -14.05 -13.53
C LYS A 183 -13.60 -14.12 -14.97
N ALA A 184 -14.07 -13.00 -15.53
CA ALA A 184 -14.52 -12.97 -16.92
C ALA A 184 -13.37 -13.24 -17.91
N LEU A 185 -12.18 -12.68 -17.64
CA LEU A 185 -10.98 -12.92 -18.45
C LEU A 185 -10.46 -14.35 -18.37
N GLU A 186 -10.61 -15.01 -17.21
CA GLU A 186 -10.21 -16.41 -17.03
C GLU A 186 -11.14 -17.39 -17.76
N VAL A 187 -12.44 -17.10 -17.84
CA VAL A 187 -13.42 -17.94 -18.57
C VAL A 187 -13.24 -17.84 -20.10
N GLN A 188 -12.61 -16.78 -20.59
CA GLN A 188 -12.35 -16.56 -22.02
C GLN A 188 -11.02 -17.16 -22.52
N LYS A 189 -10.20 -17.70 -21.62
CA LYS A 189 -8.92 -18.38 -21.95
C LYS A 189 -9.11 -19.90 -21.97
#